data_AF-A0A2T3MWZ6-F1
#
_entry.id   AF-A0A2T3MWZ6-F1
#
_cell.length_a   1.000
_cell.length_b   1.000
_cell.length_c   1.000
_cell.angle_alpha   90.00
_cell.angle_beta   90.00
_cell.angle_gamma   90.00
#
_symmetry.space_group_name_H-M   'P 1'
#
loop_
_entity.id
_entity.type
_entity.pdbx_description
1 polymer ?
#
loop_
_entity_poly.entity_id
_entity_poly.type
_entity_poly.pdbx_seq_one_letter_code
_entity_poly.pdbx_strand_id
1 'polypeptide(L)'
;MNRLYKSMTIMCLFLSISVHADTMSDAFNILNQEYEKCDATKKVISSVSNNWFNSLSIEDKKSVLPIVDYMAMRRCTKDADAEYSLVLVDYAAETGDFKPLEAWVGLIGINKSMHESIMRLGMSNLLELSKSEEFLKPIMLMETAEQLDLLP
;
A
#
# COMPACT_ATOMS: atom_id res chain seq x y z
N MET A 1 -46.34 27.62 -4.27
CA MET A 1 -45.00 27.51 -4.86
C MET A 1 -43.90 26.91 -3.97
N ASN A 2 -44.17 26.49 -2.72
CA ASN A 2 -43.12 25.96 -1.81
C ASN A 2 -43.03 24.42 -1.67
N ARG A 3 -43.95 23.65 -2.28
CA ARG A 3 -43.93 22.17 -2.19
C ARG A 3 -43.06 21.48 -3.25
N LEU A 4 -42.93 22.08 -4.44
CA LEU A 4 -42.12 21.53 -5.53
C LEU A 4 -40.61 21.68 -5.28
N TYR A 5 -40.18 22.80 -4.68
CA TYR A 5 -38.77 23.04 -4.36
C TYR A 5 -38.20 22.04 -3.35
N LYS A 6 -38.96 21.67 -2.30
CA LYS A 6 -38.51 20.66 -1.32
C LYS A 6 -38.35 19.26 -1.92
N SER A 7 -39.17 18.90 -2.90
CA SER A 7 -39.08 17.57 -3.54
C SER A 7 -37.90 17.47 -4.51
N MET A 8 -37.52 18.60 -5.14
CA MET A 8 -36.42 18.66 -6.11
C MET A 8 -35.04 18.67 -5.42
N THR A 9 -34.90 19.33 -4.27
CA THR A 9 -33.63 19.35 -3.51
C THR A 9 -33.26 17.98 -2.93
N ILE A 10 -34.26 17.20 -2.50
CA ILE A 10 -34.04 15.86 -1.93
C ILE A 10 -33.59 14.87 -3.02
N MET A 11 -34.11 14.99 -4.25
CA MET A 11 -33.75 14.09 -5.35
C MET A 11 -32.29 14.28 -5.83
N CYS A 12 -31.77 15.51 -5.81
CA CYS A 12 -30.37 15.76 -6.16
C CYS A 12 -29.36 15.21 -5.13
N LEU A 13 -29.71 15.18 -3.84
CA LEU A 13 -28.84 14.66 -2.78
C LEU A 13 -28.71 13.13 -2.80
N PHE A 14 -29.74 12.41 -3.27
CA PHE A 14 -29.67 10.95 -3.39
C PHE A 14 -28.91 10.49 -4.63
N LEU A 15 -29.02 11.23 -5.74
CA LEU A 15 -28.31 10.90 -6.98
C LEU A 15 -26.80 11.07 -6.86
N SER A 16 -26.33 12.09 -6.14
CA SER A 16 -24.90 12.29 -5.92
C SER A 16 -24.29 11.15 -5.12
N ILE A 17 -24.90 10.72 -4.01
CA ILE A 17 -24.33 9.67 -3.15
C ILE A 17 -24.13 8.35 -3.91
N SER A 18 -25.09 7.95 -4.77
CA SER A 18 -24.97 6.72 -5.57
C SER A 18 -23.82 6.77 -6.57
N VAL A 19 -23.61 7.91 -7.26
CA VAL A 19 -22.52 8.06 -8.24
C VAL A 19 -21.15 7.98 -7.58
N HIS A 20 -20.97 8.57 -6.40
CA HIS A 20 -19.69 8.51 -5.70
C HIS A 20 -19.40 7.11 -5.14
N ALA A 21 -20.43 6.37 -4.71
CA ALA A 21 -20.27 4.98 -4.26
C ALA A 21 -19.81 4.05 -5.41
N ASP A 22 -20.37 4.21 -6.61
CA ASP A 22 -19.96 3.43 -7.79
C ASP A 22 -18.51 3.77 -8.20
N THR A 23 -18.15 5.06 -8.21
CA THR A 23 -16.78 5.51 -8.53
C THR A 23 -15.75 4.96 -7.54
N MET A 24 -16.08 4.97 -6.24
CA MET A 24 -15.22 4.39 -5.20
C MET A 24 -15.07 2.88 -5.37
N SER A 25 -16.15 2.16 -5.70
CA SER A 25 -16.11 0.72 -5.95
C SER A 25 -15.24 0.37 -7.16
N ASP A 26 -15.34 1.12 -8.25
CA ASP A 26 -14.55 0.88 -9.46
C ASP A 26 -13.07 1.15 -9.22
N ALA A 27 -12.73 2.25 -8.54
CA ALA A 27 -11.35 2.57 -8.18
C ALA A 27 -10.75 1.51 -7.23
N PHE A 28 -11.54 0.99 -6.28
CA PHE A 28 -11.12 -0.12 -5.42
C PHE A 28 -10.89 -1.42 -6.21
N ASN A 29 -11.73 -1.72 -7.19
CA ASN A 29 -11.53 -2.90 -8.05
C ASN A 29 -10.24 -2.80 -8.88
N ILE A 30 -9.94 -1.61 -9.43
CA ILE A 30 -8.68 -1.36 -10.15
C ILE A 30 -7.50 -1.55 -9.21
N LEU A 31 -7.57 -0.98 -8.00
CA LEU A 31 -6.55 -1.15 -6.98
C LEU A 31 -6.27 -2.63 -6.69
N ASN A 32 -7.31 -3.43 -6.44
CA ASN A 32 -7.17 -4.86 -6.18
C ASN A 32 -6.52 -5.60 -7.35
N GLN A 33 -6.94 -5.31 -8.58
CA GLN A 33 -6.33 -5.91 -9.77
C GLN A 33 -4.85 -5.57 -9.90
N GLU A 34 -4.44 -4.34 -9.59
CA GLU A 34 -3.01 -3.97 -9.60
C GLU A 34 -2.25 -4.65 -8.47
N TYR A 35 -2.84 -4.77 -7.27
CA TYR A 35 -2.24 -5.57 -6.20
C TYR A 35 -2.04 -7.03 -6.60
N GLU A 36 -3.04 -7.66 -7.22
CA GLU A 36 -2.94 -9.05 -7.73
C GLU A 36 -1.85 -9.18 -8.81
N LYS A 37 -1.77 -8.22 -9.74
CA LYS A 37 -0.70 -8.20 -10.75
C LYS A 37 0.68 -8.08 -10.10
N CYS A 38 0.83 -7.19 -9.12
CA CYS A 38 2.07 -7.00 -8.40
C CYS A 38 2.47 -8.25 -7.59
N ASP A 39 1.51 -8.88 -6.91
CA ASP A 39 1.70 -10.12 -6.17
C ASP A 39 2.16 -11.26 -7.08
N ALA A 40 1.58 -11.38 -8.28
CA ALA A 40 1.99 -12.37 -9.28
C ALA A 40 3.43 -12.18 -9.81
N THR A 41 4.03 -11.00 -9.59
CA THR A 41 5.45 -10.76 -9.95
C THR A 41 6.43 -11.11 -8.84
N LYS A 42 5.94 -11.59 -7.69
CA LYS A 42 6.78 -11.98 -6.56
C LYS A 42 7.81 -13.01 -6.97
N LYS A 43 9.01 -12.84 -6.44
CA LYS A 43 10.13 -13.77 -6.65
C LYS A 43 10.74 -14.20 -5.33
N VAL A 44 11.40 -15.35 -5.37
CA VAL A 44 12.28 -15.80 -4.29
C VAL A 44 13.68 -15.24 -4.54
N ILE A 45 14.30 -14.70 -3.51
CA ILE A 45 15.71 -14.27 -3.57
C ILE A 45 16.58 -15.33 -2.90
N SER A 46 17.54 -15.88 -3.64
CA SER A 46 18.50 -16.87 -3.12
C SER A 46 19.79 -16.26 -2.57
N SER A 47 20.08 -15.01 -2.91
CA SER A 47 21.29 -14.32 -2.46
C SER A 47 21.11 -12.82 -2.58
N VAL A 48 21.71 -12.06 -1.66
CA VAL A 48 21.73 -10.60 -1.69
C VAL A 48 23.17 -10.12 -1.83
N SER A 49 23.45 -9.33 -2.87
CA SER A 49 24.81 -8.83 -3.15
C SER A 49 25.19 -7.61 -2.29
N ASN A 50 24.21 -6.96 -1.65
CA ASN A 50 24.41 -5.72 -0.91
C ASN A 50 25.23 -5.93 0.39
N ASN A 51 26.37 -5.24 0.49
CA ASN A 51 27.29 -5.34 1.63
C ASN A 51 26.67 -4.92 2.96
N TRP A 52 25.86 -3.85 2.96
CA TRP A 52 25.20 -3.38 4.17
C TRP A 52 24.25 -4.46 4.71
N PHE A 53 23.37 -4.99 3.86
CA PHE A 53 22.46 -6.08 4.24
C PHE A 53 23.23 -7.29 4.79
N ASN A 54 24.32 -7.69 4.14
CA ASN A 54 25.11 -8.85 4.54
C ASN A 54 25.79 -8.67 5.89
N SER A 55 26.13 -7.43 6.27
CA SER A 55 26.73 -7.10 7.57
C SER A 55 25.75 -7.10 8.76
N LEU A 56 24.43 -7.13 8.49
CA LEU A 56 23.40 -7.12 9.52
C LEU A 56 23.31 -8.44 10.29
N SER A 57 22.80 -8.36 11.52
CA SER A 57 22.42 -9.54 12.29
C SER A 57 21.27 -10.30 11.61
N ILE A 58 21.05 -11.57 11.97
CA ILE A 58 19.93 -12.36 11.43
C ILE A 58 18.59 -11.67 11.73
N GLU A 59 18.40 -11.15 12.95
CA GLU A 59 17.16 -10.46 13.35
C GLU A 59 16.94 -9.15 12.58
N ASP A 60 18.02 -8.45 12.24
CA ASP A 60 17.96 -7.27 11.38
C ASP A 60 17.60 -7.64 9.95
N LYS A 61 18.20 -8.69 9.40
CA LYS A 61 17.86 -9.19 8.05
C LYS A 61 16.37 -9.58 7.97
N LYS A 62 15.85 -10.28 8.99
CA LYS A 62 14.41 -10.60 9.11
C LYS A 62 13.53 -9.35 9.13
N SER A 63 14.00 -8.27 9.75
CA SER A 63 13.28 -7.00 9.81
C SER A 63 13.36 -6.22 8.48
N VAL A 64 14.47 -6.34 7.75
CA VAL A 64 14.65 -5.69 6.45
C VAL A 64 13.70 -6.24 5.40
N LEU A 65 13.59 -7.58 5.27
CA LEU A 65 12.79 -8.23 4.22
C LEU A 65 11.35 -7.68 4.09
N PRO A 66 10.53 -7.60 5.16
CA PRO A 66 9.18 -7.06 5.05
C PRO A 66 9.16 -5.56 4.74
N ILE A 67 10.19 -4.79 5.10
CA ILE A 67 10.28 -3.36 4.76
C ILE A 67 10.53 -3.19 3.26
N VAL A 68 11.50 -3.90 2.70
CA VAL A 68 11.83 -3.79 1.28
C VAL A 68 10.75 -4.41 0.39
N ASP A 69 10.09 -5.48 0.85
CA ASP A 69 8.89 -6.03 0.18
C ASP A 69 7.75 -5.01 0.17
N TYR A 70 7.48 -4.38 1.31
CA TYR A 70 6.51 -3.29 1.40
C TYR A 70 6.84 -2.15 0.42
N MET A 71 8.10 -1.68 0.40
CA MET A 71 8.54 -0.65 -0.54
C MET A 71 8.42 -1.06 -2.01
N ALA A 72 8.66 -2.34 -2.34
CA ALA A 72 8.49 -2.87 -3.68
C ALA A 72 7.01 -2.94 -4.08
N MET A 73 6.14 -3.39 -3.16
CA MET A 73 4.69 -3.43 -3.38
C MET A 73 4.14 -2.02 -3.60
N ARG A 74 4.43 -1.07 -2.71
CA ARG A 74 3.99 0.34 -2.83
C ARG A 74 4.48 1.02 -4.11
N ARG A 75 5.64 0.63 -4.63
CA ARG A 75 6.14 1.14 -5.90
C ARG A 75 5.39 0.54 -7.08
N CYS A 76 5.07 -0.74 -7.00
CA CYS A 76 4.34 -1.47 -8.03
C CYS A 76 2.88 -0.97 -8.14
N THR A 77 2.21 -0.72 -7.00
CA THR A 77 0.82 -0.28 -6.94
C THR A 77 0.63 1.24 -6.91
N LYS A 78 1.71 2.01 -7.03
CA LYS A 78 1.75 3.45 -6.74
C LYS A 78 0.63 4.25 -7.41
N ASP A 79 0.40 4.02 -8.70
CA ASP A 79 -0.55 4.82 -9.47
C ASP A 79 -2.00 4.49 -9.09
N ALA A 80 -2.33 3.22 -8.89
CA ALA A 80 -3.65 2.81 -8.41
C ALA A 80 -3.90 3.23 -6.96
N ASP A 81 -2.87 3.18 -6.11
CA ASP A 81 -2.93 3.70 -4.74
C ASP A 81 -3.27 5.20 -4.74
N ALA A 82 -2.61 5.97 -5.62
CA ALA A 82 -2.84 7.40 -5.74
C ALA A 82 -4.25 7.71 -6.25
N GLU A 83 -4.70 6.99 -7.29
CA GLU A 83 -6.05 7.13 -7.85
C GLU A 83 -7.13 6.85 -6.80
N TYR A 84 -7.03 5.71 -6.11
CA TYR A 84 -8.00 5.37 -5.07
C TYR A 84 -7.97 6.38 -3.91
N SER A 85 -6.78 6.85 -3.51
CA SER A 85 -6.65 7.88 -2.49
C SER A 85 -7.35 9.19 -2.88
N LEU A 86 -7.26 9.60 -4.15
CA LEU A 86 -7.93 10.80 -4.66
C LEU A 86 -9.46 10.63 -4.63
N VAL A 87 -9.96 9.48 -5.10
CA VAL A 87 -11.40 9.17 -5.06
C VAL A 87 -11.95 9.22 -3.63
N LEU A 88 -11.20 8.73 -2.64
CA LEU A 88 -11.60 8.81 -1.23
C LEU A 88 -11.58 10.24 -0.68
N VAL A 89 -10.63 11.07 -1.11
CA VAL A 89 -10.58 12.50 -0.73
C VAL A 89 -11.77 13.25 -1.32
N ASP A 90 -12.08 13.03 -2.59
CA ASP A 90 -13.22 13.65 -3.28
C ASP A 90 -14.54 13.23 -2.64
N TYR A 91 -14.72 11.92 -2.40
CA TYR A 91 -15.88 11.37 -1.69
C TYR A 91 -16.05 12.04 -0.31
N ALA A 92 -14.98 12.16 0.47
CA ALA A 92 -15.03 12.79 1.79
C ALA A 92 -15.36 14.29 1.70
N ALA A 93 -14.83 15.00 0.70
CA ALA A 93 -15.10 16.42 0.48
C ALA A 93 -16.56 16.68 0.10
N GLU A 94 -17.18 15.80 -0.69
CA GLU A 94 -18.55 15.97 -1.20
C GLU A 94 -19.62 15.46 -0.24
N THR A 95 -19.33 14.38 0.50
CA THR A 95 -20.29 13.73 1.39
C THR A 95 -20.10 14.10 2.87
N GLY A 96 -18.89 14.52 3.25
CA GLY A 96 -18.48 14.69 4.65
C GLY A 96 -18.21 13.38 5.40
N ASP A 97 -18.26 12.22 4.74
CA ASP A 97 -17.95 10.93 5.35
C ASP A 97 -16.48 10.55 5.15
N PHE A 98 -15.68 10.72 6.21
CA PHE A 98 -14.24 10.47 6.20
C PHE A 98 -13.87 9.01 6.53
N LYS A 99 -14.83 8.16 6.94
CA LYS A 99 -14.51 6.80 7.41
C LYS A 99 -13.76 5.96 6.38
N PRO A 100 -14.13 5.97 5.07
CA PRO A 100 -13.40 5.21 4.07
C PRO A 100 -11.94 5.67 3.92
N LEU A 101 -11.72 6.99 3.96
CA LEU A 101 -10.38 7.58 3.90
C LEU A 101 -9.53 7.24 5.13
N GLU A 102 -10.10 7.34 6.34
CA GLU A 102 -9.40 6.98 7.58
C GLU A 102 -9.02 5.50 7.60
N ALA A 103 -9.92 4.62 7.18
CA ALA A 103 -9.65 3.20 7.06
C ALA A 103 -8.52 2.93 6.06
N TRP A 104 -8.56 3.58 4.89
CA TRP A 104 -7.53 3.46 3.87
C TRP A 104 -6.14 3.90 4.38
N VAL A 105 -6.05 5.07 5.02
CA VAL A 105 -4.81 5.58 5.62
C VAL A 105 -4.27 4.60 6.67
N GLY A 106 -5.14 3.97 7.46
CA GLY A 106 -4.76 2.94 8.42
C GLY A 106 -4.17 1.69 7.78
N LEU A 107 -4.62 1.32 6.58
CA LEU A 107 -4.14 0.14 5.84
C LEU A 107 -2.79 0.38 5.15
N ILE A 108 -2.59 1.56 4.56
CA ILE A 108 -1.34 1.90 3.85
C ILE A 108 -0.27 2.48 4.76
N GLY A 109 -0.57 2.66 6.05
CA GLY A 109 0.39 3.12 7.03
C GLY A 109 1.44 2.06 7.36
N ILE A 110 2.64 2.51 7.71
CA ILE A 110 3.62 1.62 8.35
C ILE A 110 3.21 1.37 9.80
N ASN A 111 3.21 0.11 10.23
CA ASN A 111 2.91 -0.23 11.62
C ASN A 111 4.08 0.17 12.55
N LYS A 112 3.83 0.20 13.86
CA LYS A 112 4.81 0.61 14.88
C LYS A 112 6.12 -0.18 14.82
N SER A 113 6.05 -1.51 14.64
CA SER A 113 7.24 -2.37 14.57
C SER A 113 8.09 -2.08 13.34
N MET A 114 7.44 -1.86 12.19
CA MET A 114 8.11 -1.45 10.97
C MET A 114 8.78 -0.07 11.14
N HIS A 115 8.08 0.88 11.76
CA HIS A 115 8.63 2.20 12.06
C HIS A 115 9.88 2.14 12.94
N GLU A 116 9.83 1.38 14.05
CA GLU A 116 10.99 1.17 14.94
C GLU A 116 12.17 0.52 14.20
N SER A 117 11.88 -0.46 13.33
CA SER A 117 12.90 -1.11 12.50
C SER A 117 13.52 -0.13 11.50
N ILE A 118 12.73 0.72 10.85
CA ILE A 118 13.22 1.76 9.94
C ILE A 118 14.13 2.75 10.67
N MET A 119 13.74 3.20 11.87
CA MET A 119 14.53 4.14 12.67
C MET A 119 15.87 3.53 13.10
N ARG A 120 15.89 2.23 13.38
CA ARG A 120 17.08 1.50 13.80
C ARG A 120 18.02 1.15 12.64
N LEU A 121 17.48 0.72 11.50
CA LEU A 121 18.24 0.26 10.32
C LEU A 121 18.68 1.41 9.40
N GLY A 122 17.99 2.55 9.49
CA GLY A 122 18.25 3.74 8.71
C GLY A 122 17.54 3.72 7.35
N MET A 123 16.70 4.74 7.12
CA MET A 123 15.91 4.88 5.89
C MET A 123 16.77 4.92 4.62
N SER A 124 17.95 5.55 4.65
CA SER A 124 18.81 5.66 3.46
C SER A 124 19.27 4.30 2.95
N ASN A 125 19.71 3.42 3.87
CA ASN A 125 20.16 2.08 3.52
C ASN A 125 19.02 1.22 2.98
N LEU A 126 17.85 1.31 3.61
CA LEU A 126 16.64 0.61 3.18
C LEU A 126 16.19 1.08 1.79
N LEU A 127 16.22 2.39 1.53
CA LEU A 127 15.86 2.95 0.24
C LEU A 127 16.83 2.54 -0.85
N GLU A 128 18.13 2.55 -0.56
CA GLU A 128 19.16 2.07 -1.50
C GLU A 128 18.98 0.58 -1.81
N LEU A 129 18.82 -0.25 -0.78
CA LEU A 129 18.58 -1.69 -0.96
C LEU A 129 17.30 -1.96 -1.75
N SER A 130 16.20 -1.24 -1.48
CA SER A 130 14.93 -1.42 -2.19
C SER A 130 15.03 -1.16 -3.70
N LYS A 131 16.06 -0.43 -4.14
CA LYS A 131 16.31 -0.12 -5.55
C LYS A 131 17.25 -1.11 -6.23
N SER A 132 17.83 -2.06 -5.48
CA SER A 132 18.68 -3.11 -6.05
C SER A 132 17.82 -4.10 -6.85
N GLU A 133 18.43 -4.76 -7.84
CA GLU A 133 17.72 -5.68 -8.74
C GLU A 133 16.98 -6.78 -7.97
N GLU A 134 17.55 -7.25 -6.87
CA GLU A 134 16.97 -8.25 -5.99
C GLU A 134 15.63 -7.77 -5.41
N PHE A 135 15.50 -6.48 -5.03
CA PHE A 135 14.32 -5.93 -4.35
C PHE A 135 13.50 -4.94 -5.19
N LEU A 136 13.76 -4.84 -6.51
CA LEU A 136 12.94 -4.01 -7.41
C LEU A 136 11.48 -4.46 -7.50
N LYS A 137 11.24 -5.77 -7.31
CA LYS A 137 9.92 -6.40 -7.32
C LYS A 137 9.59 -6.96 -5.93
N PRO A 138 8.29 -7.11 -5.60
CA PRO A 138 7.88 -7.80 -4.39
C PRO A 138 8.51 -9.19 -4.27
N ILE A 139 8.61 -9.69 -3.05
CA ILE A 139 9.27 -10.96 -2.77
C ILE A 139 8.33 -11.94 -2.08
N MET A 140 8.60 -13.22 -2.27
CA MET A 140 7.99 -14.27 -1.45
C MET A 140 8.74 -14.31 -0.12
N LEU A 141 8.19 -13.66 0.91
CA LEU A 141 8.89 -13.38 2.17
C LEU A 141 9.39 -14.64 2.87
N MET A 142 8.55 -15.66 3.00
CA MET A 142 8.88 -16.89 3.74
C MET A 142 9.95 -17.70 3.02
N GLU A 143 9.77 -17.89 1.71
CA GLU A 143 10.67 -18.62 0.83
C GLU A 143 12.01 -17.89 0.70
N THR A 144 12.00 -16.56 0.64
CA THR A 144 13.22 -15.76 0.65
C THR A 144 13.95 -15.87 1.99
N ALA A 145 13.22 -15.83 3.11
CA ALA A 145 13.82 -16.01 4.43
C ALA A 145 14.43 -17.40 4.59
N GLU A 146 13.79 -18.45 4.04
CA GLU A 146 14.32 -19.81 4.01
C GLU A 146 15.60 -19.89 3.16
N GLN A 147 15.59 -19.38 1.93
CA GLN A 147 16.75 -19.42 1.04
C GLN A 147 17.95 -18.61 1.55
N LEU A 148 17.71 -17.62 2.41
CA LEU A 148 18.75 -16.82 3.04
C LEU A 148 19.20 -17.34 4.42
N ASP A 149 18.77 -18.55 4.81
CA ASP A 149 19.06 -19.17 6.10
C ASP A 149 18.70 -18.27 7.30
N LEU A 150 17.57 -17.56 7.21
CA LEU A 150 17.09 -16.68 8.27
C LEU A 150 16.07 -17.36 9.17
N LEU A 151 15.47 -18.47 8.74
CA LEU A 151 14.55 -19.25 9.57
C LEU A 151 15.33 -20.20 10.50
N PRO A 152 14.81 -20.46 11.72
CA PRO A 152 15.43 -21.40 12.66
C PRO A 152 15.42 -22.85 12.18
#